data_AF-A0A923UK22-F1
#
_entry.id   AF-A0A923UK22-F1
#
_cell.length_a   1.000
_cell.length_b   1.000
_cell.length_c   1.000
_cell.angle_alpha   90.00
_cell.angle_beta   90.00
_cell.angle_gamma   90.00
#
_symmetry.space_group_name_H-M   'P 1'
#
loop_
_entity.id
_entity.type
_entity.pdbx_description
1 polymer ?
#
loop_
_entity_poly.entity_id
_entity_poly.type
_entity_poly.pdbx_seq_one_letter_code
_entity_poly.pdbx_strand_id
1 'polypeptide(L)'
;MILTFRPNEIEAKFLTSTGMINDNFKIVKNSCVAGVTVEESIISGDWHITSTWGCGTVPITDSMVQINAGHTLTLSTGNTADIKKIYVFGMLKYFNNR
;
A
#
# COMPACT_ATOMS: atom_id res chain seq x y z
N MET A 1 2.45 30.07 -3.96
CA MET A 1 1.77 29.01 -3.17
C MET A 1 2.74 27.87 -3.05
N ILE A 2 3.20 27.53 -1.84
CA ILE A 2 4.17 26.45 -1.63
C ILE A 2 3.55 25.50 -0.63
N LEU A 3 3.33 24.26 -1.05
CA LEU A 3 2.93 23.18 -0.17
C LEU A 3 4.22 22.50 0.30
N THR A 4 4.50 22.61 1.60
CA THR A 4 5.65 21.93 2.21
C THR A 4 5.13 20.70 2.91
N PHE A 5 5.43 19.53 2.35
CA PHE A 5 5.12 18.24 2.97
C PHE A 5 6.37 17.73 3.68
N ARG A 6 6.22 17.32 4.94
CA ARG A 6 7.23 16.51 5.62
C ARG A 6 6.94 15.03 5.34
N PRO A 7 7.98 14.19 5.21
CA PRO A 7 7.78 12.75 5.16
C PRO A 7 7.00 12.32 6.42
N ASN A 8 5.88 11.62 6.23
CA ASN A 8 5.09 10.97 7.27
C ASN A 8 4.24 11.84 8.24
N GLU A 9 4.02 13.14 8.01
CA GLU A 9 3.14 13.98 8.86
C GLU A 9 1.78 14.28 8.17
N ILE A 10 0.62 14.04 8.83
CA ILE A 10 -0.75 14.42 8.33
C ILE A 10 -1.17 15.76 8.95
N GLU A 11 -0.28 16.72 9.08
CA GLU A 11 -0.67 18.05 9.53
C GLU A 11 -0.21 19.06 8.48
N ALA A 12 -1.06 19.28 7.48
CA ALA A 12 -0.98 20.48 6.69
C ALA A 12 -1.42 21.64 7.60
N LYS A 13 -0.46 22.48 8.02
CA LYS A 13 -0.78 23.72 8.72
C LYS A 13 -1.31 24.72 7.69
N PHE A 14 -2.63 24.78 7.55
CA PHE A 14 -3.30 25.74 6.68
C PHE A 14 -3.21 27.15 7.30
N LEU A 15 -2.45 28.05 6.68
CA LEU A 15 -2.52 29.48 6.97
C LEU A 15 -3.20 30.15 5.77
N THR A 16 -4.51 30.34 5.84
CA THR A 16 -5.23 31.24 4.93
C THR A 16 -5.30 32.63 5.58
N SER A 17 -5.22 33.71 4.79
CA SER A 17 -5.33 35.08 5.31
C SER A 17 -6.73 35.45 5.84
N THR A 18 -7.69 34.52 5.79
CA THR A 18 -9.08 34.69 6.22
C THR A 18 -9.62 33.56 7.13
N GLY A 19 -8.82 32.54 7.44
CA GLY A 19 -9.10 31.58 8.52
C GLY A 19 -10.26 30.61 8.35
N MET A 20 -10.84 30.42 7.16
CA MET A 20 -11.95 29.47 6.96
C MET A 20 -11.62 28.37 5.95
N ILE A 21 -11.91 27.12 6.33
CA ILE A 21 -12.03 25.96 5.42
C ILE A 21 -13.48 25.49 5.51
N ASN A 22 -14.17 25.47 4.37
CA ASN A 22 -15.60 25.18 4.23
C ASN A 22 -15.90 23.79 3.65
N ASP A 23 -14.86 23.01 3.34
CA ASP A 23 -15.01 21.60 2.97
C ASP A 23 -14.07 20.75 3.83
N ASN A 24 -14.62 19.65 4.37
CA ASN A 24 -13.89 18.65 5.14
C ASN A 24 -12.88 17.91 4.24
N PHE A 25 -11.80 18.57 3.85
CA PHE A 25 -10.72 17.98 3.08
C PHE A 25 -9.93 17.01 3.97
N LYS A 26 -10.41 15.76 4.02
CA LYS A 26 -9.71 14.67 4.69
C LYS A 26 -8.66 14.14 3.73
N ILE A 27 -7.38 14.43 3.98
CA ILE A 27 -6.29 13.71 3.33
C ILE A 27 -6.29 12.29 3.91
N VAL A 28 -6.95 11.36 3.21
CA VAL A 28 -6.92 9.94 3.55
C VAL A 28 -5.53 9.44 3.18
N LYS A 29 -4.73 9.11 4.19
CA LYS A 29 -3.30 8.79 4.02
C LYS A 29 -2.99 7.48 3.29
N ASN A 30 -3.98 6.84 2.68
CA ASN A 30 -3.82 5.64 1.86
C ASN A 30 -5.06 5.53 0.96
N SER A 31 -5.10 6.32 -0.11
CA SER A 31 -6.07 6.10 -1.19
C SER A 31 -5.63 4.88 -2.00
N CYS A 32 -5.80 3.70 -1.41
CA CYS A 32 -5.42 2.45 -2.03
C CYS A 32 -6.49 2.08 -3.04
N VAL A 33 -6.25 2.50 -4.28
CA VAL A 33 -7.16 2.27 -5.39
C VAL A 33 -6.49 1.27 -6.31
N ALA A 34 -7.07 0.07 -6.38
CA ALA A 34 -6.59 -0.98 -7.26
C ALA A 34 -6.48 -0.45 -8.70
N GLY A 35 -5.36 -0.74 -9.35
CA GLY A 35 -5.07 -0.28 -10.71
C GLY A 35 -4.58 1.17 -10.83
N VAL A 36 -4.57 1.95 -9.75
CA VAL A 36 -4.09 3.35 -9.72
C VAL A 36 -2.86 3.50 -8.83
N THR A 37 -2.87 2.92 -7.63
CA THR A 37 -1.75 2.98 -6.67
C THR A 37 -0.99 1.67 -6.60
N VAL A 38 0.26 1.74 -6.15
CA VAL A 38 1.10 0.56 -5.86
C VAL A 38 0.88 0.14 -4.41
N GLU A 39 0.43 -1.09 -4.21
CA GLU A 39 0.29 -1.76 -2.91
C GLU A 39 1.65 -2.31 -2.47
N GLU A 40 2.18 -1.84 -1.36
CA GLU A 40 3.51 -2.24 -0.89
C GLU A 40 3.43 -3.24 0.27
N SER A 41 4.32 -4.23 0.28
CA SER A 41 4.47 -5.09 1.46
C SER A 41 5.10 -4.32 2.61
N ILE A 42 4.49 -4.36 3.78
CA ILE A 42 4.98 -3.69 5.00
C ILE A 42 5.68 -4.64 5.98
N ILE A 43 5.51 -5.94 5.78
CA ILE A 43 6.17 -6.99 6.56
C ILE A 43 6.33 -8.26 5.72
N SER A 44 7.24 -9.15 6.14
CA SER A 44 7.29 -10.52 5.61
C SER A 44 6.10 -11.34 6.12
N GLY A 45 5.52 -12.19 5.29
CA GLY A 45 4.34 -12.97 5.67
C GLY A 45 3.63 -13.63 4.50
N ASP A 46 2.43 -14.14 4.77
CA ASP A 46 1.57 -14.73 3.73
C ASP A 46 0.95 -13.65 2.85
N TRP A 47 0.92 -13.90 1.54
CA TRP A 47 0.29 -13.04 0.54
C TRP A 47 -1.18 -12.75 0.86
N HIS A 48 -1.93 -13.72 1.37
CA HIS A 48 -3.38 -13.62 1.62
C HIS A 48 -3.74 -13.01 2.98
N ILE A 49 -2.77 -12.46 3.71
CA ILE A 49 -3.00 -11.77 4.98
C ILE A 49 -3.00 -10.25 4.76
N THR A 50 -4.04 -9.56 5.22
CA THR A 50 -4.19 -8.11 5.06
C THR A 50 -3.09 -7.30 5.74
N SER A 51 -2.58 -7.74 6.89
CA SER A 51 -1.49 -7.06 7.61
C SER A 51 -0.13 -7.17 6.92
N THR A 52 -0.01 -7.97 5.87
CA THR A 52 1.17 -8.01 5.00
C THR A 52 1.27 -6.74 4.14
N TRP A 53 0.13 -6.09 3.88
CA TRP A 53 -0.03 -5.02 2.89
C TRP A 53 -0.30 -3.67 3.52
N GLY A 54 0.31 -2.61 2.97
CA GLY A 54 0.24 -1.26 3.51
C GLY A 54 -1.18 -0.68 3.57
N CYS A 55 -2.06 -1.10 2.67
CA CYS A 55 -3.44 -0.64 2.59
C CYS A 55 -4.42 -1.43 3.44
N GLY A 56 -3.94 -2.46 4.14
CA GLY A 56 -4.78 -3.29 5.00
C GLY A 56 -5.79 -4.15 4.22
N THR A 57 -5.57 -4.35 2.92
CA THR A 57 -6.36 -5.22 2.05
C THR A 57 -5.43 -6.13 1.26
N VAL A 58 -5.92 -7.33 0.89
CA VAL A 58 -5.16 -8.24 0.02
C VAL A 58 -5.23 -7.72 -1.43
N PRO A 59 -4.11 -7.66 -2.17
CA PRO A 59 -4.12 -7.30 -3.59
C PRO A 59 -5.08 -8.15 -4.40
N ILE A 60 -5.81 -7.51 -5.32
CA ILE A 60 -6.75 -8.14 -6.23
C ILE A 60 -6.25 -8.04 -7.67
N THR A 61 -7.00 -8.59 -8.62
CA THR A 61 -6.62 -8.70 -10.04
C THR A 61 -6.17 -7.39 -10.68
N ASP A 62 -6.74 -6.24 -10.28
CA ASP A 62 -6.33 -4.94 -10.83
C ASP A 62 -5.17 -4.27 -10.07
N SER A 63 -4.76 -4.81 -8.93
CA SER A 63 -3.71 -4.22 -8.09
C SER A 63 -2.35 -4.22 -8.80
N MET A 64 -1.61 -3.13 -8.60
CA MET A 64 -0.17 -3.10 -8.82
C MET A 64 0.51 -3.32 -7.47
N VAL A 65 1.49 -4.21 -7.40
CA VAL A 65 2.07 -4.65 -6.12
C VAL A 65 3.57 -4.44 -6.11
N GLN A 66 4.13 -4.04 -4.97
CA GLN A 66 5.57 -4.00 -4.72
C GLN A 66 5.93 -4.84 -3.49
N ILE A 67 6.81 -5.82 -3.69
CA ILE A 67 7.46 -6.53 -2.58
C ILE A 67 8.71 -5.74 -2.21
N ASN A 68 8.68 -5.08 -1.06
CA ASN A 68 9.78 -4.26 -0.56
C ASN A 68 11.04 -5.09 -0.27
N ALA A 69 12.21 -4.46 -0.41
CA ALA A 69 13.49 -5.11 -0.16
C ALA A 69 13.58 -5.63 1.29
N GLY A 70 14.19 -6.80 1.46
CA GLY A 70 14.25 -7.48 2.77
C GLY A 70 12.97 -8.20 3.18
N HIS A 71 11.85 -8.02 2.47
CA HIS A 71 10.62 -8.77 2.74
C HIS A 71 10.60 -10.11 2.00
N THR A 72 10.12 -11.14 2.69
CA THR A 72 9.82 -12.45 2.11
C THR A 72 8.32 -12.70 2.20
N LEU A 73 7.67 -12.80 1.05
CA LEU A 73 6.26 -13.19 0.97
C LEU A 73 6.15 -14.67 0.64
N THR A 74 5.19 -15.34 1.27
CA THR A 74 4.85 -16.74 0.99
C THR A 74 3.50 -16.84 0.30
N LEU A 75 3.44 -17.65 -0.75
CA LEU A 75 2.22 -18.02 -1.45
C LEU A 75 2.03 -19.53 -1.33
N SER A 76 1.00 -19.95 -0.60
CA SER A 76 0.69 -21.37 -0.40
C SER A 76 0.24 -22.02 -1.72
N THR A 77 0.67 -23.26 -2.00
CA THR A 77 0.39 -23.96 -3.27
C THR A 77 -1.09 -24.20 -3.60
N GLY A 78 -2.00 -24.03 -2.62
CA GLY A 78 -3.45 -24.08 -2.82
C GLY A 78 -4.10 -22.74 -3.17
N ASN A 79 -3.36 -21.64 -3.12
CA ASN A 79 -3.88 -20.31 -3.36
C ASN A 79 -3.24 -19.67 -4.60
N THR A 80 -4.01 -18.83 -5.29
CA THR A 80 -3.52 -17.99 -6.38
C THR A 80 -3.43 -16.53 -5.96
N ALA A 81 -2.55 -15.79 -6.63
CA ALA A 81 -2.42 -14.35 -6.49
C ALA A 81 -2.50 -13.74 -7.90
N ASP A 82 -3.70 -13.28 -8.27
CA ASP A 82 -3.93 -12.62 -9.54
C ASP A 82 -3.84 -11.11 -9.33
N ILE A 83 -2.96 -10.46 -10.10
CA ILE A 83 -2.67 -9.02 -10.01
C ILE A 83 -2.30 -8.49 -11.39
N LYS A 84 -2.41 -7.16 -11.55
CA LYS A 84 -2.13 -6.48 -12.82
C LYS A 84 -0.64 -6.36 -13.09
N LYS A 85 0.14 -6.07 -12.03
CA LYS A 85 1.58 -5.86 -12.14
C LYS A 85 2.27 -6.11 -10.79
N ILE A 86 3.48 -6.67 -10.84
CA ILE A 86 4.33 -6.86 -9.65
C ILE A 86 5.72 -6.26 -9.85
N TYR A 87 6.24 -5.62 -8.80
CA TYR A 87 7.62 -5.19 -8.65
C TYR A 87 8.24 -5.97 -7.49
N VAL A 88 9.29 -6.75 -7.75
CA VAL A 88 9.89 -7.64 -6.74
C VAL A 88 11.28 -7.14 -6.38
N PHE A 89 11.38 -6.42 -5.26
CA PHE A 89 12.66 -6.02 -4.66
C PHE A 89 13.06 -6.93 -3.48
N GLY A 90 12.10 -7.67 -2.92
CA GLY A 90 12.31 -8.72 -1.92
C GLY A 90 12.27 -10.12 -2.52
N MET A 91 11.66 -11.07 -1.80
CA MET A 91 11.47 -12.46 -2.24
C MET A 91 9.99 -12.84 -2.25
N LEU A 92 9.56 -13.55 -3.28
CA LEU A 92 8.29 -14.28 -3.33
C LEU A 92 8.59 -15.78 -3.35
N LYS A 93 8.11 -16.52 -2.35
CA LYS A 93 8.32 -17.96 -2.20
C LYS A 93 7.00 -18.70 -2.33
N TYR A 94 6.98 -19.73 -3.17
CA TYR A 94 5.91 -20.71 -3.15
C TYR A 94 6.14 -21.67 -1.98
N PHE A 95 5.18 -21.73 -1.06
CA PHE A 95 5.24 -22.64 0.09
C PHE A 95 4.41 -23.88 -0.20
N ASN A 96 5.09 -25.02 -0.33
CA ASN A 96 4.46 -26.33 -0.55
C ASN A 96 4.44 -27.11 0.76
N ASN A 97 3.25 -27.39 1.29
CA ASN A 97 3.04 -28.21 2.48
C ASN A 97 2.90 -29.71 2.12
N ARG A 98 3.73 -30.22 1.20
CA ARG A 98 3.76 -31.63 0.82
C ARG A 98 4.89 -32.38 1.50
#